data_AF-A0A133VQ48-F1
#
_entry.id   AF-A0A133VQ48-F1
#
_cell.length_a   1.000
_cell.length_b   1.000
_cell.length_c   1.000
_cell.angle_alpha   90.00
_cell.angle_beta   90.00
_cell.angle_gamma   90.00
#
_symmetry.space_group_name_H-M   'P 1'
#
loop_
_entity.id
_entity.type
_entity.pdbx_description
1 polymer ?
#
loop_
_entity_poly.entity_id
_entity_poly.type
_entity_poly.pdbx_seq_one_letter_code
_entity_poly.pdbx_strand_id
1 'polypeptide(L)'
;MGVGDYYVEPSHDQGTPTSTMRDTSISSSEGRLKVDATDKVFLLEPNQHPLVTLLTNVGKTSDGTQWKGTGMLKAPTTNPEFSWFEDYYGGRYAKISSVASGTTGDIVLNVTGAGNESAYIFTVGDVVRNVDTGENFLVTSIESSTQIKSLSDSRSFGSTAAAAISADEGLFIVGNASEEGSGARNINTTRTTKESNYTQLFKATIGATGTEKESELYGEADMPYQRQKKATEHGLDIERAFWWGQKSIMTGSNGYPKRGTGGVQEFIENSSSYVQNQGGPITAPDLNTFLREGFTYGSTTKTLFAGGIVVQAINEIARGQVVTKSLDETYGMNVNKWVTPFGTINIVHNPLFVDDYAGMAFLLDMDCFKYRYMQNRDTKLYTNVQSNDLDGQIDQFVTECGLERKQAAKCALLKGVTD
;
A
#
# COMPACT_ATOMS: atom_id res chain seq x y z
N MET A 1 -78.32 -2.09 37.42
CA MET A 1 -78.20 -2.28 35.96
C MET A 1 -76.92 -1.60 35.54
N GLY A 2 -75.92 -2.39 35.12
CA GLY A 2 -74.65 -1.87 34.63
C GLY A 2 -74.87 -1.13 33.32
N VAL A 3 -74.38 0.10 33.23
CA VAL A 3 -74.28 0.82 31.96
C VAL A 3 -73.18 0.12 31.19
N GLY A 4 -73.53 -0.52 30.08
CA GLY A 4 -72.56 -1.19 29.21
C GLY A 4 -71.57 -0.16 28.68
N ASP A 5 -70.28 -0.50 28.71
CA ASP A 5 -69.24 0.29 28.06
C ASP A 5 -69.54 0.33 26.55
N TYR A 6 -70.06 1.46 26.09
CA TYR A 6 -70.27 1.71 24.67
C TYR A 6 -68.90 1.89 23.99
N TYR A 7 -68.80 1.37 22.76
CA TYR A 7 -67.62 1.51 21.92
C TYR A 7 -67.25 3.00 21.75
N VAL A 8 -65.98 3.34 21.97
CA VAL A 8 -65.48 4.71 21.78
C VAL A 8 -65.49 5.02 20.29
N GLU A 9 -66.28 6.01 19.87
CA GLU A 9 -66.34 6.39 18.45
C GLU A 9 -64.99 6.96 17.95
N PRO A 10 -64.62 6.71 16.68
CA PRO A 10 -63.46 7.32 16.06
C PRO A 10 -63.59 8.85 15.99
N SER A 11 -62.46 9.56 15.95
CA SER A 11 -62.45 11.01 15.73
C SER A 11 -63.04 11.37 14.36
N HIS A 12 -63.98 12.31 14.34
CA HIS A 12 -64.62 12.82 13.12
C HIS A 12 -64.09 14.21 12.78
N ASP A 13 -63.68 14.43 11.53
CA ASP A 13 -63.36 15.78 11.02
C ASP A 13 -64.63 16.46 10.48
N GLN A 14 -64.93 17.68 10.94
CA GLN A 14 -66.09 18.48 10.48
C GLN A 14 -65.65 19.86 9.94
N GLY A 15 -66.13 20.25 8.76
CA GLY A 15 -65.87 21.57 8.16
C GLY A 15 -66.52 21.78 6.78
N THR A 16 -66.18 22.90 6.12
CA THR A 16 -66.75 23.33 4.82
C THR A 16 -65.99 22.72 3.62
N PRO A 17 -66.61 22.64 2.43
CA PRO A 17 -66.04 21.91 1.26
C PRO A 17 -64.62 22.32 0.87
N THR A 18 -64.20 23.53 1.24
CA THR A 18 -62.87 24.09 0.93
C THR A 18 -61.79 23.81 1.99
N SER A 19 -62.12 23.30 3.19
CA SER A 19 -61.14 23.12 4.29
C SER A 19 -61.09 21.74 4.93
N THR A 20 -61.98 20.81 4.57
CA THR A 20 -62.07 19.46 5.18
C THR A 20 -62.21 18.33 4.16
N MET A 21 -61.69 18.52 2.95
CA MET A 21 -61.52 17.42 2.01
C MET A 21 -60.47 16.46 2.54
N ARG A 22 -60.77 15.16 2.50
CA ARG A 22 -59.77 14.13 2.78
C ARG A 22 -58.71 14.19 1.70
N ASP A 23 -57.47 14.43 2.10
CA ASP A 23 -56.34 14.48 1.19
C ASP A 23 -55.43 13.26 1.38
N THR A 24 -54.37 13.23 0.58
CA THR A 24 -53.34 12.19 0.68
C THR A 24 -52.53 12.31 1.97
N SER A 25 -52.47 13.47 2.62
CA SER A 25 -51.75 13.63 3.90
C SER A 25 -52.48 12.90 5.04
N ILE A 26 -53.81 13.03 5.11
CA ILE A 26 -54.67 12.31 6.05
C ILE A 26 -54.65 10.81 5.76
N SER A 27 -54.69 10.42 4.49
CA SER A 27 -54.60 9.00 4.09
C SER A 27 -53.23 8.39 4.37
N SER A 28 -52.16 9.20 4.35
CA SER A 28 -50.81 8.81 4.75
C SER A 28 -50.68 8.68 6.28
N SER A 29 -51.26 9.60 7.07
CA SER A 29 -51.25 9.51 8.53
C SER A 29 -52.09 8.35 9.06
N GLU A 30 -53.15 7.97 8.33
CA GLU A 30 -53.93 6.76 8.61
C GLU A 30 -53.26 5.46 8.10
N GLY A 31 -52.12 5.55 7.39
CA GLY A 31 -51.41 4.38 6.85
C GLY A 31 -52.15 3.64 5.74
N ARG A 32 -53.10 4.29 5.06
CA ARG A 32 -54.00 3.67 4.06
C ARG A 32 -53.50 3.80 2.62
N LEU A 33 -52.51 4.64 2.36
CA LEU A 33 -51.90 4.75 1.04
C LEU A 33 -51.05 3.51 0.74
N LYS A 34 -51.23 2.93 -0.46
CA LYS A 34 -50.31 1.90 -0.96
C LYS A 34 -48.94 2.55 -1.17
N VAL A 35 -47.92 2.01 -0.50
CA VAL A 35 -46.54 2.48 -0.65
C VAL A 35 -46.06 2.08 -2.05
N ASP A 36 -45.74 3.08 -2.87
CA ASP A 36 -45.11 2.90 -4.17
C ASP A 36 -43.59 2.91 -3.98
N ALA A 37 -43.01 1.74 -3.76
CA ALA A 37 -41.59 1.53 -3.58
C ALA A 37 -41.02 0.67 -4.72
N THR A 38 -39.86 1.05 -5.24
CA THR A 38 -39.12 0.24 -6.22
C THR A 38 -38.54 -0.99 -5.51
N ASP A 39 -38.75 -2.16 -6.10
CA ASP A 39 -38.37 -3.49 -5.57
C ASP A 39 -36.85 -3.76 -5.54
N LYS A 40 -36.00 -2.77 -5.82
CA LYS A 40 -34.53 -2.95 -5.82
C LYS A 40 -33.88 -2.06 -4.78
N VAL A 41 -33.05 -2.67 -3.94
CA VAL A 41 -32.15 -1.96 -3.04
C VAL A 41 -30.87 -1.62 -3.80
N PHE A 42 -30.59 -0.34 -3.97
CA PHE A 42 -29.39 0.13 -4.68
C PHE A 42 -28.23 0.34 -3.70
N LEU A 43 -27.13 -0.37 -3.95
CA LEU A 43 -25.87 -0.17 -3.23
C LEU A 43 -25.02 0.85 -3.97
N LEU A 44 -24.50 1.83 -3.24
CA LEU A 44 -23.65 2.89 -3.79
C LEU A 44 -22.27 2.37 -4.23
N GLU A 45 -21.74 1.33 -3.58
CA GLU A 45 -20.31 0.98 -3.64
C GLU A 45 -20.04 -0.54 -3.83
N PRO A 46 -20.46 -1.17 -4.94
CA PRO A 46 -20.35 -2.62 -5.07
C PRO A 46 -18.91 -3.16 -5.21
N ASN A 47 -17.92 -2.38 -5.68
CA ASN A 47 -16.57 -2.85 -6.04
C ASN A 47 -15.43 -1.88 -5.63
N GLN A 48 -15.26 -1.57 -4.34
CA GLN A 48 -14.25 -0.60 -3.88
C GLN A 48 -12.93 -1.18 -3.35
N HIS A 49 -12.62 -2.46 -3.60
CA HIS A 49 -11.41 -3.09 -3.08
C HIS A 49 -10.41 -3.51 -4.19
N PRO A 50 -9.80 -2.56 -4.93
CA PRO A 50 -8.93 -2.85 -6.07
C PRO A 50 -7.65 -3.63 -5.71
N LEU A 51 -7.01 -3.35 -4.57
CA LEU A 51 -5.78 -4.07 -4.19
C LEU A 51 -6.10 -5.52 -3.81
N VAL A 52 -7.15 -5.72 -3.00
CA VAL A 52 -7.55 -7.08 -2.60
C VAL A 52 -8.04 -7.86 -3.80
N THR A 53 -8.84 -7.25 -4.69
CA THR A 53 -9.26 -7.89 -5.95
C THR A 53 -8.05 -8.26 -6.80
N LEU A 54 -7.05 -7.39 -6.96
CA LEU A 54 -5.85 -7.70 -7.76
C LEU A 54 -5.04 -8.86 -7.16
N LEU A 55 -4.88 -8.89 -5.84
CA LEU A 55 -4.11 -9.93 -5.14
C LEU A 55 -4.84 -11.29 -5.12
N THR A 56 -6.17 -11.26 -5.06
CA THR A 56 -7.02 -12.46 -4.94
C THR A 56 -7.60 -12.93 -6.27
N ASN A 57 -7.51 -12.11 -7.32
CA ASN A 57 -8.02 -12.42 -8.66
C ASN A 57 -7.45 -13.76 -9.15
N VAL A 58 -8.37 -14.65 -9.50
CA VAL A 58 -8.08 -16.00 -9.97
C VAL A 58 -7.47 -15.94 -11.37
N GLY A 59 -6.15 -16.13 -11.45
CA GLY A 59 -5.49 -16.49 -12.69
C GLY A 59 -5.63 -17.99 -12.93
N LYS A 60 -5.74 -18.40 -14.20
CA LYS A 60 -5.69 -19.83 -14.55
C LYS A 60 -4.24 -20.28 -14.60
N THR A 61 -3.79 -21.05 -13.61
CA THR A 61 -2.48 -21.71 -13.64
C THR A 61 -2.67 -23.18 -13.98
N SER A 62 -1.93 -23.70 -14.97
CA SER A 62 -2.02 -25.10 -15.41
C SER A 62 -1.19 -26.01 -14.50
N ASP A 63 -1.83 -27.05 -13.94
CA ASP A 63 -1.21 -28.09 -13.08
C ASP A 63 -0.95 -29.39 -13.87
N GLY A 64 -0.72 -29.29 -15.19
CA GLY A 64 -0.46 -30.43 -16.07
C GLY A 64 -1.64 -31.38 -16.33
N THR A 65 -2.77 -31.27 -15.61
CA THR A 65 -4.00 -32.07 -15.83
C THR A 65 -5.29 -31.25 -15.77
N GLN A 66 -5.35 -30.17 -14.97
CA GLN A 66 -6.53 -29.29 -14.90
C GLN A 66 -6.09 -27.82 -14.74
N TRP A 67 -6.90 -26.91 -15.28
CA TRP A 67 -6.78 -25.47 -15.05
C TRP A 67 -7.41 -25.14 -13.69
N LYS A 68 -6.59 -24.89 -12.67
CA LYS A 68 -7.08 -24.39 -11.37
C LYS A 68 -6.99 -22.87 -11.33
N GLY A 69 -8.08 -22.22 -10.94
CA GLY A 69 -8.11 -20.80 -10.64
C GLY A 69 -7.41 -20.57 -9.31
N THR A 70 -6.14 -20.16 -9.35
CA THR A 70 -5.38 -19.79 -8.16
C THR A 70 -5.20 -18.28 -8.19
N GLY A 71 -5.45 -17.59 -7.07
CA GLY A 71 -5.12 -16.17 -6.98
C GLY A 71 -3.64 -15.99 -7.32
N MET A 72 -3.31 -15.20 -8.35
CA MET A 72 -1.94 -15.17 -8.91
C MET A 72 -0.88 -14.80 -7.85
N LEU A 73 -1.29 -14.04 -6.83
CA LEU A 73 -0.43 -13.57 -5.74
C LEU A 73 -0.91 -14.10 -4.36
N LYS A 74 -1.66 -15.21 -4.33
CA LYS A 74 -2.21 -15.81 -3.11
C LYS A 74 -1.37 -17.01 -2.64
N ALA A 75 -0.98 -17.05 -1.37
CA ALA A 75 -0.23 -18.18 -0.81
C ALA A 75 -0.65 -18.54 0.62
N PRO A 76 -0.74 -19.83 0.98
CA PRO A 76 -1.07 -20.25 2.34
C PRO A 76 0.12 -20.04 3.30
N THR A 77 -0.16 -19.81 4.58
CA THR A 77 0.80 -19.88 5.69
C THR A 77 0.31 -20.87 6.75
N THR A 78 1.24 -21.61 7.34
CA THR A 78 0.93 -22.56 8.43
C THR A 78 0.92 -21.85 9.79
N ASN A 79 1.70 -20.78 9.93
CA ASN A 79 1.88 -20.05 11.19
C ASN A 79 1.22 -18.66 11.13
N PRO A 80 0.77 -18.11 12.28
CA PRO A 80 0.26 -16.75 12.37
C PRO A 80 1.31 -15.66 12.11
N GLU A 81 2.59 -15.99 12.28
CA GLU A 81 3.71 -15.19 11.82
C GLU A 81 4.34 -15.86 10.61
N PHE A 82 4.50 -15.12 9.53
CA PHE A 82 5.26 -15.55 8.37
C PHE A 82 6.42 -14.59 8.14
N SER A 83 7.53 -15.17 7.71
CA SER A 83 8.78 -14.45 7.52
C SER A 83 9.40 -14.79 6.19
N TRP A 84 10.15 -13.84 5.66
CA TRP A 84 10.95 -14.00 4.46
C TRP A 84 12.35 -13.44 4.72
N PHE A 85 13.23 -13.72 3.78
CA PHE A 85 14.62 -13.36 3.84
C PHE A 85 14.93 -12.42 2.69
N GLU A 86 15.64 -11.35 3.00
CA GLU A 86 16.07 -10.36 2.02
C GLU A 86 17.58 -10.23 2.06
N ASP A 87 18.17 -9.96 0.90
CA ASP A 87 19.57 -9.62 0.77
C ASP A 87 19.69 -8.53 -0.28
N TYR A 88 20.75 -7.76 -0.16
CA TYR A 88 21.07 -6.64 -1.03
C TYR A 88 22.44 -6.90 -1.66
N TYR A 89 22.63 -6.43 -2.89
CA TYR A 89 23.98 -6.40 -3.44
C TYR A 89 24.84 -5.42 -2.64
N GLY A 90 26.12 -5.75 -2.47
CA GLY A 90 27.08 -4.83 -1.86
C GLY A 90 27.07 -3.49 -2.60
N GLY A 91 26.91 -2.40 -1.84
CA GLY A 91 26.95 -1.05 -2.39
C GLY A 91 28.28 -0.78 -3.09
N ARG A 92 28.29 0.17 -4.03
CA ARG A 92 29.52 0.70 -4.64
C ARG A 92 29.65 2.21 -4.51
N TYR A 93 28.78 2.79 -3.71
CA TYR A 93 28.66 4.23 -3.53
C TYR A 93 28.50 4.55 -2.05
N ALA A 94 29.26 5.54 -1.60
CA ALA A 94 29.11 6.17 -0.30
C ALA A 94 29.32 7.69 -0.46
N LYS A 95 29.07 8.46 0.59
CA LYS A 95 29.37 9.88 0.68
C LYS A 95 30.33 10.15 1.83
N ILE A 96 30.99 11.29 1.81
CA ILE A 96 31.78 11.80 2.92
C ILE A 96 30.85 12.44 3.95
N SER A 97 31.00 12.10 5.24
CA SER A 97 30.12 12.61 6.29
C SER A 97 30.64 13.88 7.00
N SER A 98 31.93 14.17 6.87
CA SER A 98 32.54 15.37 7.44
C SER A 98 33.74 15.82 6.61
N VAL A 99 33.96 17.12 6.55
CA VAL A 99 35.11 17.73 5.85
C VAL A 99 36.41 17.09 6.30
N ALA A 100 37.25 16.71 5.33
CA ALA A 100 38.57 16.14 5.57
C ALA A 100 39.63 17.02 4.88
N SER A 101 40.27 17.89 5.66
CA SER A 101 41.11 19.00 5.15
C SER A 101 42.60 18.66 4.97
N GLY A 102 42.98 17.37 4.91
CA GLY A 102 44.37 16.96 4.75
C GLY A 102 44.77 16.77 3.28
N THR A 103 45.63 17.65 2.74
CA THR A 103 46.21 17.49 1.38
C THR A 103 47.56 16.75 1.40
N THR A 104 48.11 16.50 2.59
CA THR A 104 49.42 15.87 2.79
C THR A 104 49.33 14.95 4.02
N GLY A 105 49.76 13.70 3.91
CA GLY A 105 49.71 12.73 5.01
C GLY A 105 48.47 11.81 5.03
N ASP A 106 48.46 10.86 5.96
CA ASP A 106 47.41 9.85 6.11
C ASP A 106 46.09 10.56 6.43
N ILE A 107 45.03 10.25 5.68
CA ILE A 107 43.70 10.84 5.91
C ILE A 107 42.72 9.74 6.30
N VAL A 108 41.99 10.00 7.38
CA VAL A 108 40.85 9.18 7.80
C VAL A 108 39.59 9.88 7.28
N LEU A 109 38.84 9.17 6.45
CA LEU A 109 37.62 9.65 5.85
C LEU A 109 36.44 9.00 6.57
N ASN A 110 35.58 9.85 7.14
CA ASN A 110 34.31 9.39 7.66
C ASN A 110 33.34 9.26 6.48
N VAL A 111 32.78 8.07 6.31
CA VAL A 111 31.89 7.73 5.21
C VAL A 111 30.48 7.44 5.70
N THR A 112 29.51 7.80 4.89
CA THR A 112 28.09 7.49 5.09
C THR A 112 27.51 6.99 3.78
N GLY A 113 26.96 5.79 3.79
CA GLY A 113 26.40 5.10 2.64
C GLY A 113 25.17 4.30 3.05
N ALA A 114 24.82 3.29 2.26
CA ALA A 114 23.69 2.42 2.61
C ALA A 114 23.98 1.61 3.88
N GLY A 115 23.15 1.77 4.91
CA GLY A 115 23.23 1.05 6.18
C GLY A 115 24.13 1.68 7.25
N ASN A 116 24.11 1.11 8.46
CA ASN A 116 24.81 1.62 9.64
C ASN A 116 26.34 1.40 9.61
N GLU A 117 26.81 0.50 8.76
CA GLU A 117 28.22 0.07 8.69
C GLU A 117 28.83 0.48 7.33
N SER A 118 28.74 1.77 7.03
CA SER A 118 29.03 2.31 5.69
C SER A 118 30.46 2.09 5.19
N ALA A 119 31.45 1.95 6.09
CA ALA A 119 32.83 1.70 5.70
C ALA A 119 33.07 0.27 5.21
N TYR A 120 32.23 -0.69 5.62
CA TYR A 120 32.32 -2.09 5.16
C TYR A 120 31.82 -2.30 3.74
N ILE A 121 31.31 -1.25 3.09
CA ILE A 121 31.11 -1.25 1.63
C ILE A 121 32.46 -1.40 0.91
N PHE A 122 33.52 -0.84 1.49
CA PHE A 122 34.88 -0.88 0.94
C PHE A 122 35.62 -2.13 1.42
N THR A 123 36.58 -2.56 0.62
CA THR A 123 37.57 -3.58 0.97
C THR A 123 38.96 -2.97 0.82
N VAL A 124 39.89 -3.33 1.70
CA VAL A 124 41.29 -2.88 1.58
C VAL A 124 41.83 -3.20 0.18
N GLY A 125 42.49 -2.22 -0.44
CA GLY A 125 42.96 -2.28 -1.83
C GLY A 125 41.92 -1.83 -2.87
N ASP A 126 40.76 -1.33 -2.47
CA ASP A 126 39.83 -0.68 -3.39
C ASP A 126 40.33 0.72 -3.79
N VAL A 127 40.22 1.04 -5.07
CA VAL A 127 40.41 2.38 -5.62
C VAL A 127 39.06 3.07 -5.63
N VAL A 128 38.99 4.20 -4.93
CA VAL A 128 37.78 4.99 -4.74
C VAL A 128 37.97 6.32 -5.46
N ARG A 129 36.98 6.71 -6.24
CA ARG A 129 36.91 8.00 -6.92
C ARG A 129 36.00 8.93 -6.15
N ASN A 130 36.51 10.12 -5.85
CA ASN A 130 35.66 11.24 -5.47
C ASN A 130 35.04 11.84 -6.75
N VAL A 131 33.71 11.92 -6.79
CA VAL A 131 32.94 12.36 -7.95
C VAL A 131 33.16 13.86 -8.23
N ASP A 132 33.26 14.66 -7.18
CA ASP A 132 33.32 16.12 -7.27
C ASP A 132 34.74 16.59 -7.62
N THR A 133 35.76 16.06 -6.93
CA THR A 133 37.16 16.43 -7.18
C THR A 133 37.78 15.66 -8.35
N GLY A 134 37.21 14.51 -8.72
CA GLY A 134 37.78 13.60 -9.71
C GLY A 134 39.04 12.87 -9.26
N GLU A 135 39.44 13.03 -8.00
CA GLU A 135 40.58 12.35 -7.40
C GLU A 135 40.25 10.87 -7.17
N ASN A 136 41.18 10.00 -7.52
CA ASN A 136 41.16 8.61 -7.10
C ASN A 136 42.12 8.45 -5.92
N PHE A 137 41.76 7.66 -4.93
CA PHE A 137 42.64 7.28 -3.82
C PHE A 137 42.46 5.81 -3.47
N LEU A 138 43.49 5.21 -2.87
CA LEU A 138 43.51 3.80 -2.47
C LEU A 138 43.08 3.65 -1.01
N VAL A 139 42.14 2.73 -0.73
CA VAL A 139 41.76 2.35 0.63
C VAL A 139 42.79 1.41 1.22
N THR A 140 43.44 1.84 2.30
CA THR A 140 44.60 1.13 2.87
C THR A 140 44.29 0.44 4.19
N SER A 141 43.33 0.99 4.94
CA SER A 141 42.75 0.32 6.10
C SER A 141 41.29 0.77 6.29
N ILE A 142 40.54 -0.07 6.98
CA ILE A 142 39.20 0.24 7.49
C ILE A 142 39.37 0.36 9.01
N GLU A 143 39.26 1.58 9.52
CA GLU A 143 39.56 1.90 10.92
C GLU A 143 38.37 1.59 11.84
N SER A 144 37.14 1.75 11.32
CA SER A 144 35.91 1.45 12.04
C SER A 144 34.76 1.22 11.05
N SER A 145 33.55 0.98 11.58
CA SER A 145 32.32 0.82 10.80
C SER A 145 31.95 2.01 9.92
N THR A 146 32.51 3.18 10.20
CA THR A 146 32.20 4.45 9.50
C THR A 146 33.45 5.16 8.98
N GLN A 147 34.65 4.59 9.14
CA GLN A 147 35.90 5.25 8.79
C GLN A 147 36.80 4.36 7.93
N ILE A 148 37.22 4.93 6.81
CA ILE A 148 38.26 4.36 5.94
C ILE A 148 39.50 5.24 6.00
N LYS A 149 40.67 4.67 5.71
CA LYS A 149 41.93 5.40 5.66
C LYS A 149 42.58 5.23 4.29
N SER A 150 43.25 6.28 3.82
CA SER A 150 44.14 6.25 2.65
C SER A 150 45.56 6.72 2.99
N LEU A 151 46.56 6.26 2.22
CA LEU A 151 47.99 6.45 2.47
C LEU A 151 48.48 7.91 2.39
N SER A 152 49.54 8.18 3.16
CA SER A 152 50.23 9.47 3.37
C SER A 152 51.13 9.93 2.22
N ASP A 153 51.88 9.03 1.61
CA ASP A 153 52.96 9.40 0.67
C ASP A 153 52.50 9.58 -0.79
N SER A 154 51.23 9.28 -1.09
CA SER A 154 50.61 9.60 -2.38
C SER A 154 49.09 9.34 -2.32
N ARG A 155 48.35 10.21 -1.62
CA ARG A 155 46.88 10.13 -1.51
C ARG A 155 46.22 10.00 -2.90
N SER A 156 46.73 10.75 -3.87
CA SER A 156 46.33 10.63 -5.28
C SER A 156 46.83 9.31 -5.88
N PHE A 157 45.89 8.42 -6.20
CA PHE A 157 46.10 7.23 -7.00
C PHE A 157 45.91 7.57 -8.48
N GLY A 158 46.96 8.11 -9.12
CA GLY A 158 46.95 8.47 -10.55
C GLY A 158 47.45 9.89 -10.82
N SER A 159 46.96 10.50 -11.90
CA SER A 159 47.43 11.82 -12.38
C SER A 159 46.65 13.02 -11.82
N THR A 160 45.47 12.81 -11.21
CA THR A 160 44.71 13.88 -10.57
C THR A 160 45.29 14.17 -9.19
N ALA A 161 45.70 15.41 -8.94
CA ALA A 161 46.27 15.82 -7.66
C ALA A 161 45.23 15.78 -6.53
N ALA A 162 45.70 15.57 -5.30
CA ALA A 162 44.83 15.54 -4.13
C ALA A 162 44.21 16.92 -3.85
N ALA A 163 42.90 16.95 -3.61
CA ALA A 163 42.15 18.16 -3.29
C ALA A 163 41.53 18.09 -1.88
N ALA A 164 41.10 19.21 -1.32
CA ALA A 164 40.31 19.18 -0.09
C ALA A 164 39.00 18.42 -0.34
N ILE A 165 38.61 17.54 0.58
CA ILE A 165 37.35 16.79 0.51
C ILE A 165 36.35 17.47 1.43
N SER A 166 35.25 17.93 0.84
CA SER A 166 34.12 18.52 1.56
C SER A 166 33.14 17.44 2.05
N ALA A 167 32.27 17.82 2.98
CA ALA A 167 31.15 16.97 3.37
C ALA A 167 30.19 16.77 2.17
N ASP A 168 29.47 15.66 2.16
CA ASP A 168 28.48 15.25 1.16
C ASP A 168 29.03 14.92 -0.25
N GLU A 169 30.35 15.03 -0.46
CA GLU A 169 31.00 14.60 -1.70
C GLU A 169 30.84 13.09 -1.92
N GLY A 170 30.58 12.72 -3.18
CA GLY A 170 30.31 11.33 -3.57
C GLY A 170 31.57 10.49 -3.72
N LEU A 171 31.59 9.30 -3.12
CA LEU A 171 32.64 8.30 -3.27
C LEU A 171 32.12 7.09 -4.06
N PHE A 172 32.76 6.81 -5.19
CA PHE A 172 32.44 5.67 -6.05
C PHE A 172 33.59 4.67 -6.08
N ILE A 173 33.30 3.39 -5.86
CA ILE A 173 34.29 2.31 -5.96
C ILE A 173 34.53 1.99 -7.44
N VAL A 174 35.71 2.35 -7.95
CA VAL A 174 36.12 2.09 -9.34
C VAL A 174 36.44 0.61 -9.53
N GLY A 175 37.19 0.03 -8.60
CA GLY A 175 37.65 -1.35 -8.66
C GLY A 175 38.78 -1.60 -7.67
N ASN A 176 39.45 -2.74 -7.81
CA ASN A 176 40.59 -3.08 -6.94
C ASN A 176 41.93 -2.80 -7.63
N ALA A 177 42.93 -2.45 -6.84
CA ALA A 177 44.33 -2.42 -7.24
C ALA A 177 45.11 -3.36 -6.31
N SER A 178 45.53 -4.51 -6.85
CA SER A 178 46.26 -5.54 -6.10
C SER A 178 47.71 -5.62 -6.58
N GLU A 179 48.63 -5.83 -5.65
CA GLU A 179 50.07 -5.98 -5.94
C GLU A 179 50.34 -7.32 -6.66
N GLU A 180 51.33 -7.34 -7.55
CA GLU A 180 51.74 -8.57 -8.24
C GLU A 180 52.25 -9.61 -7.24
N GLY A 181 51.76 -10.85 -7.33
CA GLY A 181 52.12 -11.93 -6.40
C GLY A 181 51.42 -11.85 -5.03
N SER A 182 50.50 -10.90 -4.81
CA SER A 182 49.72 -10.83 -3.57
C SER A 182 48.73 -11.99 -3.41
N GLY A 183 48.43 -12.30 -2.15
CA GLY A 183 47.43 -13.32 -1.80
C GLY A 183 45.99 -12.90 -2.12
N ALA A 184 45.04 -13.78 -1.84
CA ALA A 184 43.62 -13.46 -1.99
C ALA A 184 43.21 -12.28 -1.09
N ARG A 185 42.31 -11.43 -1.59
CA ARG A 185 41.78 -10.27 -0.87
C ARG A 185 40.92 -10.71 0.32
N ASN A 186 40.73 -9.78 1.26
CA ASN A 186 39.75 -9.95 2.32
C ASN A 186 38.36 -10.19 1.72
N ILE A 187 37.66 -11.18 2.29
CA ILE A 187 36.32 -11.56 1.86
C ILE A 187 35.34 -10.51 2.41
N ASN A 188 34.57 -9.90 1.52
CA ASN A 188 33.44 -9.04 1.84
C ASN A 188 32.16 -9.68 1.31
N THR A 189 31.23 -10.03 2.20
CA THR A 189 29.96 -10.68 1.86
C THR A 189 28.80 -9.99 2.56
N THR A 190 27.68 -9.90 1.85
CA THR A 190 26.44 -9.38 2.43
C THR A 190 25.76 -10.45 3.29
N ARG A 191 24.95 -9.98 4.24
CA ARG A 191 24.23 -10.85 5.17
C ARG A 191 22.74 -10.70 4.91
N THR A 192 22.07 -11.84 4.82
CA THR A 192 20.62 -11.89 4.69
C THR A 192 19.93 -11.38 5.96
N THR A 193 18.95 -10.49 5.81
CA THR A 193 18.07 -10.03 6.88
C THR A 193 16.76 -10.80 6.88
N LYS A 194 16.21 -11.05 8.07
CA LYS A 194 14.91 -11.73 8.22
C LYS A 194 13.83 -10.69 8.51
N GLU A 195 12.86 -10.62 7.61
CA GLU A 195 11.67 -9.79 7.77
C GLU A 195 10.46 -10.66 8.12
N SER A 196 9.46 -10.07 8.79
CA SER A 196 8.23 -10.81 9.14
C SER A 196 6.98 -9.94 9.21
N ASN A 197 5.82 -10.57 9.05
CA ASN A 197 4.51 -9.98 9.27
C ASN A 197 3.53 -11.01 9.86
N TYR A 198 2.41 -10.52 10.37
CA TYR A 198 1.38 -11.35 11.00
C TYR A 198 0.16 -11.54 10.09
N THR A 199 -0.52 -12.67 10.28
CA THR A 199 -1.93 -12.81 9.90
C THR A 199 -2.80 -12.13 10.95
N GLN A 200 -3.77 -11.36 10.47
CA GLN A 200 -4.81 -10.72 11.24
C GLN A 200 -6.13 -11.46 11.04
N LEU A 201 -6.88 -11.58 12.13
CA LEU A 201 -8.20 -12.19 12.13
C LEU A 201 -9.26 -11.12 11.88
N PHE A 202 -9.91 -11.19 10.73
CA PHE A 202 -11.06 -10.38 10.34
C PHE A 202 -12.34 -11.16 10.59
N LYS A 203 -13.32 -10.50 11.23
CA LYS A 203 -14.63 -11.06 11.51
C LYS A 203 -15.70 -10.02 11.20
N ALA A 204 -16.65 -10.36 10.36
CA ALA A 204 -17.85 -9.57 10.11
C ALA A 204 -19.09 -10.41 10.43
N THR A 205 -19.94 -9.94 11.33
CA THR A 205 -21.16 -10.64 11.77
C THR A 205 -22.39 -10.01 11.17
N ILE A 206 -23.37 -10.85 10.86
CA ILE A 206 -24.71 -10.47 10.44
C ILE A 206 -25.72 -11.25 11.26
N GLY A 207 -26.91 -10.69 11.45
CA GLY A 207 -28.00 -11.46 12.03
C GLY A 207 -29.36 -10.83 11.81
N ALA A 208 -30.38 -11.68 11.86
CA ALA A 208 -31.79 -11.32 11.77
C ALA A 208 -32.58 -12.12 12.82
N THR A 209 -33.66 -11.55 13.35
CA THR A 209 -34.55 -12.23 14.30
C THR A 209 -35.46 -13.22 13.58
N GLY A 210 -36.09 -14.15 14.32
CA GLY A 210 -37.05 -15.10 13.74
C GLY A 210 -38.22 -14.40 13.02
N THR A 211 -38.76 -13.34 13.63
CA THR A 211 -39.86 -12.55 13.03
C THR A 211 -39.45 -11.82 11.75
N GLU A 212 -38.25 -11.22 11.72
CA GLU A 212 -37.79 -10.47 10.54
C GLU A 212 -37.60 -11.39 9.33
N LYS A 213 -37.09 -12.61 9.56
CA LYS A 213 -36.85 -13.59 8.49
C LYS A 213 -38.13 -14.09 7.84
N GLU A 214 -39.23 -14.14 8.60
CA GLU A 214 -40.54 -14.56 8.12
C GLU A 214 -41.41 -13.38 7.64
N SER A 215 -40.94 -12.14 7.79
CA SER A 215 -41.66 -10.95 7.34
C SER A 215 -41.48 -10.72 5.85
N GLU A 216 -42.54 -10.27 5.18
CA GLU A 216 -42.47 -9.87 3.77
C GLU A 216 -41.86 -8.46 3.67
N LEU A 217 -40.75 -8.35 2.94
CA LEU A 217 -40.02 -7.11 2.72
C LEU A 217 -40.08 -6.73 1.23
N TYR A 218 -40.04 -5.44 0.93
CA TYR A 218 -39.83 -4.96 -0.44
C TYR A 218 -38.40 -5.29 -0.88
N GLY A 219 -38.23 -5.88 -2.06
CA GLY A 219 -36.97 -6.37 -2.59
C GLY A 219 -36.66 -7.82 -2.26
N GLU A 220 -35.37 -8.14 -2.14
CA GLU A 220 -34.93 -9.49 -1.78
C GLU A 220 -35.02 -9.72 -0.26
N ALA A 221 -35.01 -10.99 0.16
CA ALA A 221 -34.99 -11.33 1.58
C ALA A 221 -33.78 -10.69 2.28
N ASP A 222 -33.99 -10.16 3.50
CA ASP A 222 -32.96 -9.37 4.20
C ASP A 222 -31.66 -10.17 4.43
N MET A 223 -31.75 -11.45 4.81
CA MET A 223 -30.57 -12.25 5.11
C MET A 223 -29.59 -12.41 3.92
N PRO A 224 -30.01 -12.83 2.71
CA PRO A 224 -29.17 -12.79 1.51
C PRO A 224 -28.59 -11.42 1.19
N TYR A 225 -29.39 -10.35 1.30
CA TYR A 225 -28.94 -8.97 1.05
C TYR A 225 -27.83 -8.56 2.02
N GLN A 226 -28.05 -8.76 3.33
CA GLN A 226 -27.07 -8.44 4.38
C GLN A 226 -25.80 -9.27 4.21
N ARG A 227 -25.89 -10.54 3.79
CA ARG A 227 -24.72 -11.37 3.47
C ARG A 227 -23.89 -10.76 2.35
N GLN A 228 -24.51 -10.34 1.26
CA GLN A 228 -23.79 -9.76 0.13
C GLN A 228 -23.13 -8.43 0.53
N LYS A 229 -23.91 -7.54 1.18
CA LYS A 229 -23.40 -6.25 1.66
C LYS A 229 -22.21 -6.43 2.60
N LYS A 230 -22.33 -7.34 3.57
CA LYS A 230 -21.27 -7.56 4.57
C LYS A 230 -20.08 -8.32 4.02
N ALA A 231 -20.24 -9.13 2.98
CA ALA A 231 -19.11 -9.69 2.25
C ALA A 231 -18.27 -8.59 1.59
N THR A 232 -18.92 -7.59 0.96
CA THR A 232 -18.22 -6.44 0.37
C THR A 232 -17.53 -5.59 1.43
N GLU A 233 -18.21 -5.26 2.53
CA GLU A 233 -17.61 -4.52 3.66
C GLU A 233 -16.43 -5.28 4.27
N HIS A 234 -16.51 -6.60 4.42
CA HIS A 234 -15.42 -7.43 4.93
C HIS A 234 -14.20 -7.43 4.01
N GLY A 235 -14.40 -7.46 2.69
CA GLY A 235 -13.33 -7.28 1.71
C GLY A 235 -12.70 -5.89 1.78
N LEU A 236 -13.51 -4.86 1.98
CA LEU A 236 -13.07 -3.48 2.15
C LEU A 236 -12.20 -3.34 3.41
N ASP A 237 -12.61 -3.92 4.53
CA ASP A 237 -11.84 -3.88 5.79
C ASP A 237 -10.46 -4.55 5.66
N ILE A 238 -10.38 -5.65 4.90
CA ILE A 238 -9.09 -6.27 4.56
C ILE A 238 -8.24 -5.32 3.72
N GLU A 239 -8.84 -4.64 2.74
CA GLU A 239 -8.10 -3.68 1.93
C GLU A 239 -7.58 -2.50 2.75
N ARG A 240 -8.41 -1.93 3.63
CA ARG A 240 -8.00 -0.86 4.53
C ARG A 240 -6.83 -1.30 5.40
N ALA A 241 -6.87 -2.53 5.93
CA ALA A 241 -5.76 -3.09 6.70
C ALA A 241 -4.49 -3.29 5.84
N PHE A 242 -4.62 -3.63 4.56
CA PHE A 242 -3.46 -3.73 3.67
C PHE A 242 -2.87 -2.39 3.28
N TRP A 243 -3.66 -1.32 3.19
CA TRP A 243 -3.10 0.02 2.92
C TRP A 243 -2.48 0.64 4.17
N TRP A 244 -3.23 0.66 5.28
CA TRP A 244 -2.93 1.48 6.46
C TRP A 244 -2.63 0.68 7.73
N GLY A 245 -2.73 -0.65 7.70
CA GLY A 245 -2.46 -1.49 8.86
C GLY A 245 -1.02 -1.35 9.35
N GLN A 246 -0.82 -1.61 10.64
CA GLN A 246 0.49 -1.63 11.27
C GLN A 246 0.75 -3.00 11.90
N LYS A 247 1.98 -3.47 11.76
CA LYS A 247 2.41 -4.74 12.35
C LYS A 247 2.39 -4.60 13.86
N SER A 248 1.50 -5.32 14.51
CA SER A 248 1.35 -5.25 15.96
C SER A 248 0.94 -6.60 16.55
N ILE A 249 1.38 -6.84 17.77
CA ILE A 249 0.91 -7.95 18.59
C ILE A 249 0.58 -7.40 19.98
N MET A 250 -0.64 -7.66 20.43
CA MET A 250 -1.13 -7.25 21.75
C MET A 250 -1.96 -8.37 22.37
N THR A 251 -2.18 -8.32 23.68
CA THR A 251 -3.11 -9.22 24.35
C THR A 251 -4.51 -8.62 24.30
N GLY A 252 -5.46 -9.35 23.74
CA GLY A 252 -6.86 -8.94 23.71
C GLY A 252 -7.52 -9.08 25.09
N SER A 253 -8.73 -8.53 25.24
CA SER A 253 -9.48 -8.53 26.51
C SER A 253 -9.75 -9.93 27.07
N ASN A 254 -9.75 -10.96 26.22
CA ASN A 254 -9.93 -12.35 26.61
C ASN A 254 -8.62 -13.07 26.97
N GLY A 255 -7.50 -12.35 27.10
CA GLY A 255 -6.18 -12.92 27.43
C GLY A 255 -5.44 -13.60 26.27
N TYR A 256 -6.03 -13.61 25.07
CA TYR A 256 -5.45 -14.25 23.88
C TYR A 256 -4.73 -13.23 22.96
N PRO A 257 -3.73 -13.65 22.16
CA PRO A 257 -3.03 -12.76 21.23
C PRO A 257 -3.96 -12.17 20.16
N LYS A 258 -3.92 -10.85 20.01
CA LYS A 258 -4.53 -10.06 18.94
C LYS A 258 -3.42 -9.50 18.06
N ARG A 259 -3.48 -9.79 16.76
CA ARG A 259 -2.43 -9.43 15.79
C ARG A 259 -2.99 -8.46 14.76
N GLY A 260 -2.19 -7.44 14.43
CA GLY A 260 -2.40 -6.55 13.30
C GLY A 260 -1.42 -6.87 12.19
N THR A 261 -1.91 -6.95 10.95
CA THR A 261 -1.04 -7.09 9.79
C THR A 261 -0.51 -5.72 9.38
N GLY A 262 0.78 -5.64 9.11
CA GLY A 262 1.36 -4.41 8.58
C GLY A 262 1.03 -4.20 7.11
N GLY A 263 0.68 -2.98 6.75
CA GLY A 263 0.20 -2.56 5.43
C GLY A 263 1.29 -1.91 4.57
N VAL A 264 0.89 -1.42 3.39
CA VAL A 264 1.78 -0.83 2.38
C VAL A 264 2.41 0.48 2.88
N GLN A 265 1.64 1.33 3.57
CA GLN A 265 2.18 2.61 4.06
C GLN A 265 3.29 2.39 5.09
N GLU A 266 3.02 1.58 6.13
CA GLU A 266 4.02 1.23 7.14
C GLU A 266 5.28 0.63 6.50
N PHE A 267 5.11 -0.20 5.46
CA PHE A 267 6.22 -0.82 4.76
C PHE A 267 7.16 0.19 4.13
N ILE A 268 6.58 1.17 3.45
CA ILE A 268 7.33 2.15 2.69
C ILE A 268 8.00 3.15 3.65
N GLU A 269 7.27 3.64 4.65
CA GLU A 269 7.76 4.68 5.57
C GLU A 269 8.80 4.16 6.57
N ASN A 270 8.70 2.89 7.00
CA ASN A 270 9.64 2.31 7.97
C ASN A 270 10.83 1.58 7.32
N SER A 271 10.94 1.59 5.98
CA SER A 271 12.01 0.92 5.24
C SER A 271 12.78 1.89 4.34
N SER A 272 13.82 1.42 3.65
CA SER A 272 14.67 2.21 2.74
C SER A 272 14.02 2.55 1.38
N SER A 273 12.70 2.81 1.36
CA SER A 273 11.98 3.17 0.13
C SER A 273 12.06 4.67 -0.14
N TYR A 274 11.91 5.08 -1.40
CA TYR A 274 11.86 6.50 -1.72
C TYR A 274 10.50 7.09 -1.33
N VAL A 275 10.52 8.19 -0.56
CA VAL A 275 9.34 8.94 -0.16
C VAL A 275 9.49 10.40 -0.58
N GLN A 276 8.63 10.85 -1.48
CA GLN A 276 8.57 12.25 -1.90
C GLN A 276 7.43 12.95 -1.16
N ASN A 277 7.79 13.94 -0.34
CA ASN A 277 6.83 14.85 0.27
C ASN A 277 6.77 16.14 -0.55
N GLN A 278 5.70 16.31 -1.32
CA GLN A 278 5.56 17.43 -2.25
C GLN A 278 5.27 18.75 -1.52
N GLY A 279 4.36 18.74 -0.54
CA GLY A 279 3.96 19.94 0.20
C GLY A 279 3.29 21.03 -0.66
N GLY A 280 2.68 20.66 -1.79
CA GLY A 280 2.13 21.57 -2.78
C GLY A 280 1.64 20.85 -4.06
N PRO A 281 1.30 21.59 -5.13
CA PRO A 281 0.95 21.00 -6.41
C PRO A 281 2.14 20.29 -7.03
N ILE A 282 1.88 19.16 -7.67
CA ILE A 282 2.92 18.37 -8.37
C ILE A 282 3.14 18.90 -9.79
N THR A 283 4.40 19.13 -10.15
CA THR A 283 4.79 19.54 -11.51
C THR A 283 5.35 18.37 -12.32
N ALA A 284 5.45 18.52 -13.65
CA ALA A 284 6.01 17.46 -14.50
C ALA A 284 7.46 17.07 -14.15
N PRO A 285 8.37 18.01 -13.83
CA PRO A 285 9.70 17.67 -13.30
C PRO A 285 9.67 16.89 -11.99
N ASP A 286 8.76 17.23 -11.08
CA ASP A 286 8.62 16.55 -9.78
C ASP A 286 8.14 15.11 -9.97
N LEU A 287 7.16 14.90 -10.85
CA LEU A 287 6.69 13.56 -11.21
C LEU A 287 7.80 12.74 -11.88
N ASN A 288 8.61 13.35 -12.76
CA ASN A 288 9.74 12.66 -13.38
C ASN A 288 10.82 12.28 -12.36
N THR A 289 11.04 13.10 -11.34
CA THR A 289 11.95 12.78 -10.24
C THR A 289 11.40 11.62 -9.41
N PHE A 290 10.12 11.67 -9.03
CA PHE A 290 9.44 10.57 -8.35
C PHE A 290 9.58 9.24 -9.10
N LEU A 291 9.33 9.26 -10.40
CA LEU A 291 9.43 8.06 -11.25
C LEU A 291 10.89 7.61 -11.40
N ARG A 292 11.85 8.51 -11.61
CA ARG A 292 13.27 8.14 -11.70
C ARG A 292 13.73 7.40 -10.44
N GLU A 293 13.47 7.96 -9.27
CA GLU A 293 13.89 7.35 -8.01
C GLU A 293 13.10 6.05 -7.72
N GLY A 294 11.79 6.02 -8.00
CA GLY A 294 10.95 4.85 -7.80
C GLY A 294 11.23 3.67 -8.76
N PHE A 295 11.86 3.91 -9.90
CA PHE A 295 12.32 2.88 -10.85
C PHE A 295 13.79 2.49 -10.67
N THR A 296 14.50 3.02 -9.66
CA THR A 296 15.89 2.62 -9.36
C THR A 296 16.03 1.12 -9.16
N TYR A 297 15.01 0.48 -8.57
CA TYR A 297 14.98 -0.96 -8.33
C TYR A 297 13.65 -1.60 -8.76
N GLY A 298 13.71 -2.89 -9.12
CA GLY A 298 12.54 -3.71 -9.43
C GLY A 298 12.22 -3.77 -10.93
N SER A 299 10.95 -4.03 -11.24
CA SER A 299 10.46 -4.21 -12.60
C SER A 299 10.40 -2.90 -13.40
N THR A 300 10.51 -3.02 -14.72
CA THR A 300 10.29 -1.92 -15.68
C THR A 300 8.82 -1.55 -15.83
N THR A 301 7.90 -2.34 -15.27
CA THR A 301 6.47 -2.03 -15.20
C THR A 301 5.99 -2.08 -13.76
N LYS A 302 5.38 -0.98 -13.28
CA LYS A 302 4.83 -0.85 -11.93
C LYS A 302 3.39 -0.33 -11.95
N THR A 303 2.66 -0.49 -10.86
CA THR A 303 1.29 0.01 -10.72
C THR A 303 1.27 1.18 -9.74
N LEU A 304 0.73 2.32 -10.19
CA LEU A 304 0.53 3.50 -9.35
C LEU A 304 -0.91 3.51 -8.84
N PHE A 305 -1.10 3.28 -7.54
CA PHE A 305 -2.38 3.50 -6.89
C PHE A 305 -2.43 4.95 -6.40
N ALA A 306 -3.33 5.76 -6.94
CA ALA A 306 -3.36 7.19 -6.70
C ALA A 306 -4.73 7.67 -6.25
N GLY A 307 -4.75 8.67 -5.35
CA GLY A 307 -5.95 9.39 -4.96
C GLY A 307 -6.38 10.40 -6.03
N GLY A 308 -7.59 10.94 -5.86
CA GLY A 308 -8.22 11.81 -6.87
C GLY A 308 -7.36 13.01 -7.27
N ILE A 309 -6.75 13.70 -6.30
CA ILE A 309 -5.91 14.90 -6.53
C ILE A 309 -4.68 14.54 -7.38
N VAL A 310 -4.02 13.42 -7.09
CA VAL A 310 -2.83 13.01 -7.85
C VAL A 310 -3.20 12.61 -9.29
N VAL A 311 -4.29 11.87 -9.48
CA VAL A 311 -4.76 11.48 -10.83
C VAL A 311 -5.16 12.73 -11.64
N GLN A 312 -5.82 13.70 -11.01
CA GLN A 312 -6.14 14.99 -11.62
C GLN A 312 -4.87 15.72 -12.04
N ALA A 313 -3.88 15.84 -11.15
CA ALA A 313 -2.63 16.52 -11.46
C ALA A 313 -1.85 15.85 -12.60
N ILE A 314 -1.83 14.51 -12.68
CA ILE A 314 -1.23 13.79 -13.81
C ILE A 314 -1.94 14.12 -15.13
N ASN A 315 -3.27 14.17 -15.13
CA ASN A 315 -4.04 14.57 -16.31
C ASN A 315 -3.77 16.03 -16.71
N GLU A 316 -3.62 16.96 -15.77
CA GLU A 316 -3.26 18.34 -16.07
C GLU A 316 -1.83 18.47 -16.62
N ILE A 317 -0.88 17.70 -16.09
CA ILE A 317 0.49 17.60 -16.65
C ILE A 317 0.45 17.12 -18.10
N ALA A 318 -0.40 16.13 -18.41
CA ALA A 318 -0.55 15.59 -19.75
C ALA A 318 -1.24 16.56 -20.72
N ARG A 319 -2.08 17.49 -20.22
CA ARG A 319 -2.88 18.42 -21.04
C ARG A 319 -1.99 19.32 -21.89
N GLY A 320 -0.81 19.69 -21.38
CA GLY A 320 0.18 20.49 -22.10
C GLY A 320 0.73 19.86 -23.39
N GLN A 321 0.42 18.58 -23.66
CA GLN A 321 0.90 17.85 -24.84
C GLN A 321 -0.20 17.50 -25.87
N VAL A 322 -1.46 17.88 -25.63
CA VAL A 322 -2.58 17.57 -26.54
C VAL A 322 -2.87 18.76 -27.46
N VAL A 323 -2.69 18.57 -28.77
CA VAL A 323 -3.10 19.54 -29.81
C VAL A 323 -4.46 19.10 -30.37
N THR A 324 -5.52 19.86 -30.09
CA THR A 324 -6.86 19.61 -30.65
C THR A 324 -7.03 20.31 -32.01
N LYS A 325 -7.84 19.74 -32.91
CA LYS A 325 -8.28 20.39 -34.16
C LYS A 325 -9.67 21.02 -33.95
N SER A 326 -9.94 22.13 -34.63
CA SER A 326 -11.08 23.05 -34.38
C SER A 326 -12.50 22.52 -34.74
N LEU A 327 -12.71 21.22 -34.92
CA LEU A 327 -14.00 20.65 -35.36
C LEU A 327 -14.48 19.46 -34.51
N ASP A 328 -13.78 19.09 -33.43
CA ASP A 328 -14.16 17.95 -32.61
C ASP A 328 -15.18 18.36 -31.51
N GLU A 329 -16.34 17.68 -31.47
CA GLU A 329 -17.42 17.89 -30.49
C GLU A 329 -17.16 17.21 -29.13
N THR A 330 -16.09 16.41 -29.01
CA THR A 330 -15.71 15.70 -27.77
C THR A 330 -14.41 16.26 -27.20
N TYR A 331 -14.42 16.70 -25.93
CA TYR A 331 -13.24 17.17 -25.21
C TYR A 331 -12.98 16.28 -23.99
N GLY A 332 -11.81 15.64 -23.93
CA GLY A 332 -11.41 14.82 -22.79
C GLY A 332 -10.12 14.05 -23.05
N MET A 333 -9.43 13.69 -21.97
CA MET A 333 -8.23 12.85 -22.00
C MET A 333 -8.26 11.90 -20.82
N ASN A 334 -7.91 10.64 -21.05
CA ASN A 334 -7.80 9.62 -20.01
C ASN A 334 -6.41 8.99 -20.06
N VAL A 335 -5.61 9.22 -19.01
CA VAL A 335 -4.25 8.72 -18.88
C VAL A 335 -4.24 7.49 -17.95
N ASN A 336 -4.40 6.29 -18.54
CA ASN A 336 -4.32 5.03 -17.78
C ASN A 336 -2.90 4.48 -17.68
N LYS A 337 -2.01 4.91 -18.57
CA LYS A 337 -0.65 4.39 -18.70
C LYS A 337 0.31 5.54 -19.00
N TRP A 338 1.38 5.63 -18.23
CA TRP A 338 2.42 6.64 -18.44
C TRP A 338 3.74 5.93 -18.77
N VAL A 339 4.31 6.27 -19.92
CA VAL A 339 5.54 5.66 -20.43
C VAL A 339 6.68 6.64 -20.23
N THR A 340 7.72 6.21 -19.53
CA THR A 340 8.94 7.00 -19.29
C THR A 340 10.17 6.21 -19.74
N PRO A 341 11.33 6.87 -19.92
CA PRO A 341 12.58 6.17 -20.18
C PRO A 341 12.99 5.18 -19.08
N PHE A 342 12.52 5.38 -17.84
CA PHE A 342 12.84 4.53 -16.70
C PHE A 342 11.95 3.29 -16.63
N GLY A 343 10.74 3.37 -17.21
CA GLY A 343 9.74 2.33 -17.12
C GLY A 343 8.34 2.83 -17.41
N THR A 344 7.39 1.92 -17.27
CA THR A 344 5.97 2.14 -17.54
C THR A 344 5.19 2.03 -16.24
N ILE A 345 4.30 2.99 -15.99
CA ILE A 345 3.34 2.89 -14.88
C ILE A 345 1.92 2.66 -15.41
N ASN A 346 1.20 1.75 -14.75
CA ASN A 346 -0.25 1.62 -14.89
C ASN A 346 -0.91 2.41 -13.78
N ILE A 347 -1.70 3.42 -14.12
CA ILE A 347 -2.35 4.30 -13.15
C ILE A 347 -3.71 3.71 -12.80
N VAL A 348 -3.92 3.48 -11.51
CA VAL A 348 -5.17 2.99 -10.94
C VAL A 348 -5.66 4.00 -9.92
N HIS A 349 -6.79 4.63 -10.20
CA HIS A 349 -7.47 5.47 -9.22
C HIS A 349 -8.04 4.56 -8.12
N ASN A 350 -7.62 4.78 -6.87
CA ASN A 350 -8.14 4.04 -5.74
C ASN A 350 -9.26 4.86 -5.06
N PRO A 351 -10.54 4.41 -5.10
CA PRO A 351 -11.65 5.15 -4.49
C PRO A 351 -11.56 5.24 -2.96
N LEU A 352 -10.68 4.47 -2.32
CA LEU A 352 -10.42 4.55 -0.89
C LEU A 352 -9.55 5.74 -0.48
N PHE A 353 -8.85 6.37 -1.43
CA PHE A 353 -7.96 7.50 -1.17
C PHE A 353 -8.74 8.81 -1.30
N VAL A 354 -9.58 9.06 -0.30
CA VAL A 354 -10.42 10.26 -0.18
C VAL A 354 -9.88 11.22 0.88
N ASP A 355 -10.30 12.47 0.81
CA ASP A 355 -9.96 13.56 1.74
C ASP A 355 -8.45 13.64 2.02
N ASP A 356 -8.02 13.37 3.25
CA ASP A 356 -6.61 13.45 3.69
C ASP A 356 -5.67 12.51 2.90
N TYR A 357 -6.20 11.44 2.29
CA TYR A 357 -5.44 10.50 1.48
C TYR A 357 -5.50 10.80 -0.02
N ALA A 358 -6.29 11.78 -0.47
CA ALA A 358 -6.45 12.09 -1.89
C ALA A 358 -5.15 12.59 -2.54
N GLY A 359 -4.29 13.23 -1.77
CA GLY A 359 -2.96 13.72 -2.16
C GLY A 359 -1.84 12.68 -2.07
N MET A 360 -2.17 11.39 -1.89
CA MET A 360 -1.20 10.29 -1.84
C MET A 360 -1.23 9.43 -3.09
N ALA A 361 -0.05 8.92 -3.47
CA ALA A 361 0.07 7.87 -4.47
C ALA A 361 1.18 6.87 -4.11
N PHE A 362 0.87 5.60 -4.28
CA PHE A 362 1.76 4.48 -4.02
C PHE A 362 2.20 3.86 -5.34
N LEU A 363 3.50 3.97 -5.65
CA LEU A 363 4.12 3.28 -6.79
C LEU A 363 4.58 1.90 -6.32
N LEU A 364 3.86 0.87 -6.74
CA LEU A 364 4.04 -0.49 -6.26
C LEU A 364 4.52 -1.43 -7.36
N ASP A 365 5.50 -2.25 -7.02
CA ASP A 365 5.86 -3.42 -7.80
C ASP A 365 5.04 -4.61 -7.30
N MET A 366 4.16 -5.16 -8.13
CA MET A 366 3.20 -6.18 -7.70
C MET A 366 3.88 -7.49 -7.26
N ASP A 367 5.09 -7.77 -7.75
CA ASP A 367 5.86 -8.95 -7.34
C ASP A 367 6.35 -8.88 -5.88
N CYS A 368 6.38 -7.68 -5.30
CA CYS A 368 6.72 -7.46 -3.90
C CYS A 368 5.62 -7.94 -2.95
N PHE A 369 4.38 -8.04 -3.42
CA PHE A 369 3.21 -8.26 -2.56
C PHE A 369 2.62 -9.65 -2.77
N LYS A 370 2.32 -10.33 -1.66
CA LYS A 370 1.54 -11.58 -1.68
C LYS A 370 0.49 -11.58 -0.59
N TYR A 371 -0.70 -12.03 -0.92
CA TYR A 371 -1.76 -12.31 0.04
C TYR A 371 -1.45 -13.61 0.77
N ARG A 372 -1.15 -13.53 2.07
CA ARG A 372 -0.92 -14.70 2.92
C ARG A 372 -2.15 -14.99 3.74
N TYR A 373 -2.70 -16.20 3.62
CA TYR A 373 -3.82 -16.65 4.45
C TYR A 373 -3.43 -17.86 5.28
N MET A 374 -3.96 -17.95 6.50
CA MET A 374 -3.70 -19.12 7.33
C MET A 374 -4.39 -20.34 6.71
N GLN A 375 -3.67 -21.47 6.64
CA GLN A 375 -4.17 -22.69 6.02
C GLN A 375 -5.53 -23.09 6.64
N ASN A 376 -6.52 -23.37 5.78
CA ASN A 376 -7.91 -23.66 6.13
C ASN A 376 -8.72 -22.50 6.77
N ARG A 377 -8.16 -21.30 6.90
CA ARG A 377 -8.80 -20.10 7.49
C ARG A 377 -8.85 -18.91 6.53
N ASP A 378 -8.88 -19.21 5.23
CA ASP A 378 -9.28 -18.26 4.19
C ASP A 378 -10.74 -17.81 4.38
N THR A 379 -11.20 -16.83 3.60
CA THR A 379 -12.56 -16.28 3.73
C THR A 379 -13.65 -17.35 3.64
N LYS A 380 -14.38 -17.53 4.75
CA LYS A 380 -15.48 -18.48 4.88
C LYS A 380 -16.66 -17.86 5.61
N LEU A 381 -17.85 -18.20 5.17
CA LEU A 381 -19.10 -17.91 5.86
C LEU A 381 -19.41 -19.06 6.82
N TYR A 382 -19.55 -18.75 8.10
CA TYR A 382 -20.06 -19.65 9.12
C TYR A 382 -21.50 -19.26 9.42
N THR A 383 -22.43 -20.20 9.27
CA THR A 383 -23.86 -19.95 9.52
C THR A 383 -24.30 -20.45 10.89
N ASN A 384 -25.31 -19.81 11.48
CA ASN A 384 -25.89 -20.18 12.79
C ASN A 384 -24.87 -20.17 13.94
N VAL A 385 -24.06 -19.11 14.03
CA VAL A 385 -23.05 -18.90 15.07
C VAL A 385 -23.69 -18.20 16.28
N GLN A 386 -24.62 -18.89 16.94
CA GLN A 386 -25.43 -18.35 18.04
C GLN A 386 -25.65 -19.36 19.16
N SER A 387 -26.16 -18.88 20.29
CA SER A 387 -26.64 -19.74 21.37
C SER A 387 -27.94 -20.46 20.96
N ASN A 388 -28.13 -21.69 21.45
CA ASN A 388 -29.28 -22.54 21.08
C ASN A 388 -30.65 -21.96 21.44
N ASP A 389 -30.72 -21.00 22.36
CA ASP A 389 -31.92 -20.35 22.88
C ASP A 389 -32.25 -19.02 22.17
N LEU A 390 -31.42 -18.58 21.22
CA LEU A 390 -31.64 -17.35 20.47
C LEU A 390 -32.72 -17.55 19.38
N ASP A 391 -33.81 -16.78 19.46
CA ASP A 391 -34.82 -16.67 18.39
C ASP A 391 -34.34 -15.76 17.24
N GLY A 392 -33.43 -16.30 16.43
CA GLY A 392 -32.86 -15.60 15.28
C GLY A 392 -31.87 -16.45 14.50
N GLN A 393 -31.19 -15.83 13.54
CA GLN A 393 -30.02 -16.39 12.86
C GLN A 393 -28.88 -15.38 12.91
N ILE A 394 -27.69 -15.82 13.33
CA ILE A 394 -26.44 -15.07 13.23
C ILE A 394 -25.49 -15.84 12.32
N ASP A 395 -24.96 -15.16 11.30
CA ASP A 395 -23.86 -15.69 10.49
C ASP A 395 -22.61 -14.81 10.64
N GLN A 396 -21.45 -15.38 10.37
CA GLN A 396 -20.17 -14.70 10.50
C GLN A 396 -19.24 -15.03 9.33
N PHE A 397 -18.74 -13.99 8.66
CA PHE A 397 -17.56 -14.11 7.81
C PHE A 397 -16.31 -14.11 8.69
N VAL A 398 -15.44 -15.08 8.47
CA VAL A 398 -14.14 -15.15 9.14
C VAL A 398 -13.06 -15.26 8.08
N THR A 399 -12.01 -14.45 8.21
CA THR A 399 -10.81 -14.54 7.37
C THR A 399 -9.59 -14.31 8.24
N GLU A 400 -8.58 -15.15 8.09
CA GLU A 400 -7.28 -14.93 8.71
C GLU A 400 -6.22 -14.77 7.64
N CYS A 401 -5.82 -13.51 7.42
CA CYS A 401 -4.90 -13.14 6.35
C CYS A 401 -3.96 -12.01 6.74
N GLY A 402 -2.91 -11.83 5.96
CA GLY A 402 -1.93 -10.77 6.10
C GLY A 402 -1.20 -10.51 4.78
N LEU A 403 -0.47 -9.40 4.73
CA LEU A 403 0.26 -8.98 3.53
C LEU A 403 1.75 -9.34 3.67
N GLU A 404 2.24 -10.19 2.79
CA GLU A 404 3.69 -10.36 2.57
C GLU A 404 4.18 -9.24 1.66
N ARG A 405 5.27 -8.58 2.08
CA ARG A 405 5.78 -7.35 1.48
C ARG A 405 7.29 -7.45 1.39
N LYS A 406 7.84 -7.56 0.18
CA LYS A 406 9.28 -7.78 -0.03
C LYS A 406 9.97 -6.58 -0.64
N GLN A 407 11.23 -6.36 -0.25
CA GLN A 407 12.15 -5.43 -0.88
C GLN A 407 11.52 -4.04 -1.08
N ALA A 408 11.34 -3.32 0.03
CA ALA A 408 10.61 -2.05 0.05
C ALA A 408 11.16 -1.02 -0.94
N ALA A 409 12.48 -1.03 -1.17
CA ALA A 409 13.18 -0.16 -2.13
C ALA A 409 12.68 -0.28 -3.59
N LYS A 410 11.89 -1.32 -3.94
CA LYS A 410 11.22 -1.43 -5.25
C LYS A 410 9.93 -0.61 -5.36
N CYS A 411 9.46 -0.06 -4.26
CA CYS A 411 8.25 0.75 -4.16
C CYS A 411 8.61 2.19 -3.77
N ALA A 412 7.71 3.12 -4.05
CA ALA A 412 7.86 4.52 -3.66
C ALA A 412 6.51 5.12 -3.24
N LEU A 413 6.56 6.16 -2.40
CA LEU A 413 5.40 6.90 -1.93
C LEU A 413 5.52 8.37 -2.29
N LEU A 414 4.50 8.90 -2.95
CA LEU A 414 4.27 10.32 -3.15
C LEU A 414 3.21 10.77 -2.14
N LYS A 415 3.51 11.78 -1.32
CA LYS A 415 2.58 12.33 -0.34
C LYS A 415 2.57 13.85 -0.31
N GLY A 416 1.48 14.41 0.23
CA GLY A 416 1.33 15.85 0.41
C GLY A 416 1.13 16.61 -0.90
N VAL A 417 0.55 15.96 -1.92
CA VAL A 417 0.12 16.66 -3.13
C VAL A 417 -1.17 17.42 -2.82
N THR A 418 -1.19 18.70 -3.15
CA THR A 418 -2.39 19.55 -3.04
C THR A 418 -2.79 20.06 -4.42
N ASP A 419 -4.01 20.56 -4.55
CA ASP A 419 -4.46 21.29 -5.75
C ASP A 419 -3.71 22.61 -5.96
#